data_AF-A0A0R2A080-F1
#
_entry.id   AF-A0A0R2A080-F1
#
_cell.length_a   1.000
_cell.length_b   1.000
_cell.length_c   1.000
_cell.angle_alpha   90.00
_cell.angle_beta   90.00
_cell.angle_gamma   90.00
#
_symmetry.space_group_name_H-M   'P 1'
#
loop_
_entity.id
_entity.type
_entity.pdbx_description
1 polymer ?
#
loop_
_entity_poly.entity_id
_entity_poly.type
_entity_poly.pdbx_seq_one_letter_code
_entity_poly.pdbx_strand_id
1 'polypeptide(L)'
;MNSQPTPDQRLTNAEMTDKVTRLKTVSTPVDVTQLQEAKLHFKDQADILIPSRCVQELEIKADPESENRLKGLILSINLEDCNDEIVTILTKQLQTKADIDELSLKFMDHTEQYEVVWSPLSTDEANYSQKYAITQETVTIIAEIPKRYDWHDLLKVAEYPEFLNKMATTVSDLYNDWSYEKAIEMFYAQIHEMSRLLPDAEIQDDRKYLWARYRKEVDDDGWDDHWDPVIYDPFQENEYSDDSVFAVDFVPYSEILGMQVQVDSDGDFWDGIAWLLWEISYDGVSDEDRNAAAQSLKVTIDDGLRESKTMDEVAHRIDYYVTTHITDPTLPDFVDRYWPLVTGPNETDPMFLDMGVTHVAELDETLYHEFIEKFGALTDSAIE
;
A
#
# COMPACT_ATOMS: atom_id res chain seq x y z
N MET A 1 23.92 -17.79 15.18
CA MET A 1 22.58 -17.25 15.46
C MET A 1 22.77 -15.82 15.89
N ASN A 2 22.63 -14.88 14.95
CA ASN A 2 22.54 -13.47 15.30
C ASN A 2 21.14 -13.28 15.90
N SER A 3 21.06 -12.80 17.14
CA SER A 3 19.78 -12.47 17.77
C SER A 3 19.03 -11.47 16.91
N GLN A 4 17.78 -11.76 16.56
CA GLN A 4 16.94 -10.84 15.80
C GLN A 4 16.80 -9.51 16.56
N PRO A 5 16.94 -8.36 15.87
CA PRO A 5 16.77 -7.06 16.50
C PRO A 5 15.30 -6.84 16.88
N THR A 6 14.98 -7.06 18.16
CA THR A 6 13.65 -6.80 18.70
C THR A 6 13.25 -5.32 18.58
N PRO A 7 12.00 -5.00 18.20
CA PRO A 7 11.54 -3.62 18.09
C PRO A 7 11.77 -2.84 19.38
N ASP A 8 12.01 -1.52 19.26
CA ASP A 8 11.92 -0.66 20.42
C ASP A 8 10.45 -0.46 20.78
N GLN A 9 10.09 -0.93 21.97
CA GLN A 9 8.72 -0.83 22.48
C GLN A 9 8.56 0.36 23.43
N ARG A 10 9.65 0.96 23.91
CA ARG A 10 9.57 2.06 24.85
C ARG A 10 9.54 3.39 24.10
N LEU A 11 8.51 4.19 24.36
CA LEU A 11 8.39 5.54 23.83
C LEU A 11 8.69 6.60 24.89
N THR A 12 9.04 7.79 24.43
CA THR A 12 8.97 8.99 25.26
C THR A 12 7.51 9.36 25.52
N ASN A 13 7.25 10.15 26.57
CA ASN A 13 5.89 10.60 26.89
C ASN A 13 5.28 11.46 25.77
N ALA A 14 6.10 12.24 25.06
CA ALA A 14 5.62 13.08 23.96
C ALA A 14 5.14 12.22 22.78
N GLU A 15 5.93 11.22 22.37
CA GLU A 15 5.55 10.25 21.33
C GLU A 15 4.31 9.44 21.72
N MET A 16 4.25 9.00 22.99
CA MET A 16 3.09 8.28 23.50
C MET A 16 1.82 9.13 23.47
N THR A 17 1.90 10.40 23.89
CA THR A 17 0.74 11.31 23.93
C THR A 17 0.15 11.51 22.53
N ASP A 18 1.00 11.69 21.52
CA ASP A 18 0.57 11.84 20.13
C ASP A 18 -0.13 10.58 19.61
N LYS A 19 0.44 9.39 19.87
CA LYS A 19 -0.17 8.11 19.47
C LYS A 19 -1.50 7.85 20.19
N VAL A 20 -1.55 8.06 21.50
CA VAL A 20 -2.78 7.93 22.29
C VAL A 20 -3.85 8.86 21.73
N THR A 21 -3.53 10.13 21.50
CA THR A 21 -4.50 11.11 20.97
C THR A 21 -5.10 10.67 19.64
N ARG A 22 -4.28 10.13 18.72
CA ARG A 22 -4.76 9.59 17.44
C ARG A 22 -5.66 8.36 17.64
N LEU A 23 -5.22 7.40 18.45
CA LEU A 23 -5.95 6.14 18.65
C LEU A 23 -7.30 6.35 19.36
N LYS A 24 -7.41 7.34 20.24
CA LYS A 24 -8.69 7.73 20.88
C LYS A 24 -9.77 8.17 19.90
N THR A 25 -9.39 8.65 18.71
CA THR A 25 -10.38 9.08 17.69
C THR A 25 -11.16 7.92 17.08
N VAL A 26 -10.65 6.69 17.21
CA VAL A 26 -11.19 5.47 16.60
C VAL A 26 -11.40 4.34 17.61
N SER A 27 -11.23 4.61 18.91
CA SER A 27 -11.40 3.65 20.01
C SER A 27 -12.69 3.92 20.77
N THR A 28 -13.16 2.90 21.50
CA THR A 28 -14.31 2.97 22.40
C THR A 28 -13.82 2.98 23.83
N PRO A 29 -14.18 3.99 24.66
CA PRO A 29 -13.82 4.02 26.06
C PRO A 29 -14.58 2.96 26.86
N VAL A 30 -13.88 2.27 27.75
CA VAL A 30 -14.47 1.33 28.71
C VAL A 30 -14.85 2.08 29.97
N ASP A 31 -16.05 1.82 30.50
CA ASP A 31 -16.48 2.40 31.79
C ASP A 31 -15.72 1.76 32.96
N VAL A 32 -14.58 2.35 33.30
CA VAL A 32 -13.72 1.92 34.41
C VAL A 32 -14.41 1.95 35.77
N THR A 33 -15.54 2.67 35.92
CA THR A 33 -16.27 2.72 37.20
C THR A 33 -17.03 1.43 37.51
N GLN A 34 -17.35 0.65 36.48
CA GLN A 34 -17.98 -0.67 36.61
C GLN A 34 -16.97 -1.82 36.60
N LEU A 35 -15.73 -1.53 36.24
CA LEU A 35 -14.63 -2.48 36.22
C LEU A 35 -14.26 -2.87 37.66
N GLN A 36 -14.07 -4.17 37.90
CA GLN A 36 -13.49 -4.69 39.14
C GLN A 36 -11.98 -4.88 39.00
N GLU A 37 -11.57 -5.50 37.89
CA GLU A 37 -10.17 -5.79 37.57
C GLU A 37 -9.98 -5.91 36.05
N ALA A 38 -8.83 -5.47 35.56
CA ALA A 38 -8.31 -5.81 34.25
C ALA A 38 -7.18 -6.83 34.43
N LYS A 39 -7.22 -7.91 33.67
CA LYS A 39 -6.18 -8.93 33.65
C LYS A 39 -5.43 -8.84 32.32
N LEU A 40 -4.13 -8.57 32.40
CA LEU A 40 -3.22 -8.62 31.27
C LEU A 40 -2.58 -10.00 31.24
N HIS A 41 -2.80 -10.74 30.16
CA HIS A 41 -2.03 -11.94 29.88
C HIS A 41 -0.88 -11.56 28.95
N PHE A 42 0.31 -12.02 29.31
CA PHE A 42 1.52 -11.76 28.56
C PHE A 42 2.01 -13.08 27.98
N LYS A 43 2.36 -13.09 26.69
CA LYS A 43 2.85 -14.29 26.00
C LYS A 43 4.03 -14.90 26.78
N ASP A 44 3.92 -16.19 27.08
CA ASP A 44 4.91 -16.98 27.81
C ASP A 44 5.32 -16.44 29.20
N GLN A 45 4.51 -15.55 29.80
CA GLN A 45 4.75 -14.96 31.12
C GLN A 45 3.54 -15.13 32.04
N ALA A 46 3.71 -14.74 33.30
CA ALA A 46 2.60 -14.75 34.26
C ALA A 46 1.67 -13.56 34.07
N ASP A 47 0.37 -13.80 34.17
CA ASP A 47 -0.65 -12.76 34.08
C ASP A 47 -0.52 -11.73 35.19
N ILE A 48 -0.90 -10.49 34.88
CA ILE A 48 -0.99 -9.40 35.85
C ILE A 48 -2.44 -9.00 36.05
N LEU A 49 -2.89 -9.08 37.30
CA LEU A 49 -4.18 -8.57 37.73
C LEU A 49 -4.04 -7.10 38.17
N ILE A 50 -4.70 -6.21 37.46
CA ILE A 50 -4.73 -4.77 37.70
C ILE A 50 -6.10 -4.42 38.31
N PRO A 51 -6.17 -4.07 39.61
CA PRO A 51 -7.41 -3.62 40.23
C PRO A 51 -7.95 -2.38 39.55
N SER A 52 -9.27 -2.20 39.46
CA SER A 52 -9.85 -1.05 38.77
C SER A 52 -9.42 0.31 39.31
N ARG A 53 -9.12 0.41 40.62
CA ARG A 53 -8.57 1.65 41.22
C ARG A 53 -7.24 2.10 40.60
N CYS A 54 -6.48 1.19 40.01
CA CYS A 54 -5.24 1.48 39.29
C CYS A 54 -5.50 1.95 37.87
N VAL A 55 -6.62 1.57 37.27
CA VAL A 55 -6.90 1.84 35.86
C VAL A 55 -7.40 3.27 35.75
N GLN A 56 -6.55 4.15 35.24
CA GLN A 56 -6.89 5.55 35.01
C GLN A 56 -7.71 5.67 33.73
N GLU A 57 -7.33 4.94 32.69
CA GLU A 57 -7.96 4.99 31.38
C GLU A 57 -7.83 3.63 30.70
N LEU A 58 -8.92 3.20 30.05
CA LEU A 58 -8.95 2.01 29.23
C LEU A 58 -9.83 2.28 28.02
N GLU A 59 -9.27 2.15 26.83
CA GLU A 59 -10.00 2.22 25.57
C GLU A 59 -9.65 1.03 24.68
N ILE A 60 -10.64 0.52 23.97
CA ILE A 60 -10.49 -0.65 23.11
C ILE A 60 -11.00 -0.35 21.71
N LYS A 61 -10.34 -0.93 20.71
CA LYS A 61 -10.77 -0.91 19.31
C LYS A 61 -10.94 -2.35 18.86
N ALA A 62 -12.20 -2.79 18.84
CA ALA A 62 -12.56 -4.12 18.39
C ALA A 62 -12.21 -4.33 16.91
N ASP A 63 -11.93 -5.57 16.55
CA ASP A 63 -11.86 -6.00 15.16
C ASP A 63 -13.28 -5.98 14.57
N PRO A 64 -13.53 -5.28 13.43
CA PRO A 64 -14.83 -5.30 12.76
C PRO A 64 -15.32 -6.71 12.41
N GLU A 65 -14.41 -7.68 12.27
CA GLU A 65 -14.72 -9.07 11.93
C GLU A 65 -14.96 -9.96 13.16
N SER A 66 -14.58 -9.51 14.36
CA SER A 66 -14.73 -10.29 15.59
C SER A 66 -14.76 -9.41 16.83
N GLU A 67 -15.90 -9.45 17.55
CA GLU A 67 -16.10 -8.68 18.79
C GLU A 67 -15.13 -9.09 19.92
N ASN A 68 -14.56 -10.30 19.87
CA ASN A 68 -13.61 -10.79 20.88
C ASN A 68 -12.14 -10.57 20.49
N ARG A 69 -11.86 -9.80 19.45
CA ARG A 69 -10.49 -9.46 19.01
C ARG A 69 -10.29 -7.96 19.04
N LEU A 70 -9.10 -7.52 19.43
CA LEU A 70 -8.73 -6.11 19.51
C LEU A 70 -7.64 -5.79 18.48
N LYS A 71 -7.95 -4.89 17.56
CA LYS A 71 -6.98 -4.25 16.67
C LYS A 71 -6.34 -3.00 17.31
N GLY A 72 -6.86 -2.56 18.46
CA GLY A 72 -6.32 -1.47 19.25
C GLY A 72 -6.64 -1.56 20.75
N LEU A 73 -5.69 -1.17 21.59
CA LEU A 73 -5.79 -1.09 23.05
C LEU A 73 -5.04 0.14 23.54
N ILE A 74 -5.67 0.92 24.42
CA ILE A 74 -5.03 1.95 25.25
C ILE A 74 -5.29 1.60 26.70
N LEU A 75 -4.24 1.46 27.51
CA LEU A 75 -4.34 1.25 28.95
C LEU A 75 -3.38 2.17 29.68
N SER A 76 -3.93 3.12 30.44
CA SER A 76 -3.16 3.95 31.38
C SER A 76 -3.44 3.54 32.81
N ILE A 77 -2.37 3.32 33.55
CA ILE A 77 -2.36 2.80 34.91
C ILE A 77 -1.72 3.86 35.81
N ASN A 78 -2.44 4.30 36.83
CA ASN A 78 -1.89 5.13 37.90
C ASN A 78 -1.12 4.22 38.88
N LEU A 79 0.19 4.40 38.94
CA LEU A 79 1.08 3.61 39.79
C LEU A 79 0.91 3.94 41.27
N GLU A 80 0.49 5.17 41.63
CA GLU A 80 0.29 5.56 43.03
C GLU A 80 -0.88 4.82 43.69
N ASP A 81 -1.90 4.45 42.91
CA ASP A 81 -3.09 3.72 43.39
C ASP A 81 -2.89 2.18 43.36
N CYS A 82 -1.73 1.73 42.87
CA CYS A 82 -1.37 0.33 42.77
C CYS A 82 -0.56 -0.21 43.94
N ASN A 83 -0.55 -1.53 44.07
CA ASN A 83 0.36 -2.22 44.96
C ASN A 83 1.77 -2.24 44.34
N ASP A 84 2.81 -1.94 45.12
CA ASP A 84 4.23 -1.99 44.73
C ASP A 84 4.62 -3.28 43.99
N GLU A 85 4.03 -4.42 44.37
CA GLU A 85 4.27 -5.70 43.71
C GLU A 85 3.78 -5.69 42.25
N ILE A 86 2.58 -5.17 41.99
CA ILE A 86 2.01 -5.06 40.64
C ILE A 86 2.88 -4.13 39.79
N VAL A 87 3.25 -2.97 40.34
CA VAL A 87 4.12 -1.99 39.66
C VAL A 87 5.45 -2.61 39.26
N THR A 88 6.05 -3.38 40.17
CA THR A 88 7.33 -4.05 39.94
C THR A 88 7.23 -5.12 38.85
N ILE A 89 6.21 -5.99 38.90
CA ILE A 89 6.04 -7.08 37.92
C ILE A 89 5.72 -6.49 36.54
N LEU A 90 4.79 -5.54 36.46
CA LEU A 90 4.40 -4.89 35.21
C LEU A 90 5.57 -4.18 34.55
N THR A 91 6.27 -3.32 35.30
CA THR A 91 7.41 -2.57 34.78
C THR A 91 8.50 -3.52 34.32
N LYS A 92 8.76 -4.60 35.06
CA LYS A 92 9.74 -5.61 34.68
C LYS A 92 9.34 -6.32 33.38
N GLN A 93 8.10 -6.78 33.26
CA GLN A 93 7.61 -7.49 32.08
C GLN A 93 7.70 -6.61 30.82
N LEU A 94 7.26 -5.36 30.90
CA LEU A 94 7.39 -4.39 29.79
C LEU A 94 8.86 -4.10 29.44
N GLN A 95 9.73 -3.96 30.45
CA GLN A 95 11.17 -3.76 30.22
C GLN A 95 11.87 -4.99 29.63
N THR A 96 11.35 -6.20 29.90
CA THR A 96 11.79 -7.44 29.25
C THR A 96 11.08 -7.71 27.93
N LYS A 97 10.31 -6.74 27.40
CA LYS A 97 9.56 -6.85 26.14
C LYS A 97 8.56 -8.00 26.11
N ALA A 98 7.92 -8.28 27.25
CA ALA A 98 6.80 -9.20 27.27
C ALA A 98 5.60 -8.54 26.58
N ASP A 99 4.93 -9.29 25.72
CA ASP A 99 3.84 -8.79 24.89
C ASP A 99 2.49 -9.31 25.33
N ILE A 100 1.50 -8.43 25.33
CA ILE A 100 0.12 -8.74 25.68
C ILE A 100 -0.53 -9.47 24.50
N ASP A 101 -1.08 -10.64 24.75
CA ASP A 101 -1.84 -11.45 23.79
C ASP A 101 -3.32 -11.60 24.15
N GLU A 102 -3.68 -11.43 25.42
CA GLU A 102 -5.07 -11.39 25.87
C GLU A 102 -5.31 -10.30 26.93
N LEU A 103 -6.47 -9.65 26.84
CA LEU A 103 -7.04 -8.78 27.86
C LEU A 103 -8.34 -9.41 28.39
N SER A 104 -8.42 -9.68 29.69
CA SER A 104 -9.72 -9.99 30.32
C SER A 104 -10.18 -8.82 31.19
N LEU A 105 -11.42 -8.39 30.99
CA LEU A 105 -12.07 -7.34 31.77
C LEU A 105 -13.16 -7.95 32.62
N LYS A 106 -13.07 -7.80 33.94
CA LYS A 106 -14.11 -8.29 34.85
C LYS A 106 -14.91 -7.12 35.37
N PHE A 107 -16.18 -7.11 35.02
CA PHE A 107 -17.18 -6.17 35.52
C PHE A 107 -17.93 -6.78 36.70
N MET A 108 -18.88 -6.02 37.27
CA MET A 108 -19.66 -6.48 38.43
C MET A 108 -20.55 -7.69 38.14
N ASP A 109 -21.02 -7.84 36.91
CA ASP A 109 -22.03 -8.81 36.49
C ASP A 109 -21.56 -9.79 35.40
N HIS A 110 -20.46 -9.50 34.70
CA HIS A 110 -19.90 -10.36 33.65
C HIS A 110 -18.37 -10.19 33.50
N THR A 111 -17.77 -11.05 32.68
CA THR A 111 -16.36 -10.96 32.25
C THR A 111 -16.33 -10.93 30.73
N GLU A 112 -15.56 -10.01 30.17
CA GLU A 112 -15.23 -9.96 28.75
C GLU A 112 -13.79 -10.41 28.55
N GLN A 113 -13.53 -11.12 27.46
CA GLN A 113 -12.19 -11.62 27.12
C GLN A 113 -11.90 -11.28 25.66
N TYR A 114 -10.71 -10.76 25.45
CA TYR A 114 -10.30 -10.18 24.19
C TYR A 114 -8.91 -10.68 23.80
N GLU A 115 -8.78 -11.28 22.62
CA GLU A 115 -7.48 -11.52 21.97
C GLU A 115 -6.93 -10.18 21.48
N VAL A 116 -5.69 -9.83 21.85
CA VAL A 116 -5.00 -8.67 21.31
C VAL A 116 -4.30 -9.08 20.02
N VAL A 117 -4.79 -8.61 18.88
CA VAL A 117 -4.23 -8.97 17.58
C VAL A 117 -2.89 -8.28 17.42
N TRP A 118 -1.86 -9.05 17.09
CA TRP A 118 -0.52 -8.54 16.84
C TRP A 118 -0.39 -8.04 15.41
N SER A 119 0.47 -7.04 15.21
CA SER A 119 0.87 -6.59 13.87
C SER A 119 1.41 -7.77 13.06
N PRO A 120 1.15 -7.86 11.74
CA PRO A 120 1.76 -8.86 10.87
C PRO A 120 3.29 -8.75 10.77
N LEU A 121 3.87 -7.62 11.21
CA LEU A 121 5.33 -7.45 11.37
C LEU A 121 5.87 -8.07 12.67
N SER A 122 5.01 -8.61 13.52
CA SER A 122 5.39 -9.26 14.77
C SER A 122 5.89 -10.66 14.51
N THR A 123 6.91 -11.08 15.25
CA THR A 123 7.38 -12.47 15.24
C THR A 123 6.75 -13.24 16.39
N ASP A 124 7.04 -14.53 16.49
CA ASP A 124 6.65 -15.30 17.67
C ASP A 124 7.24 -14.77 18.99
N GLU A 125 8.34 -14.00 18.92
CA GLU A 125 9.05 -13.50 20.10
C GLU A 125 8.74 -12.04 20.45
N ALA A 126 8.19 -11.25 19.52
CA ALA A 126 7.99 -9.82 19.74
C ALA A 126 6.83 -9.22 18.95
N ASN A 127 5.96 -8.49 19.65
CA ASN A 127 4.87 -7.71 19.11
C ASN A 127 5.36 -6.33 18.64
N TYR A 128 5.31 -6.07 17.34
CA TYR A 128 5.74 -4.80 16.75
C TYR A 128 4.77 -3.64 17.04
N SER A 129 3.49 -3.97 17.25
CA SER A 129 2.41 -3.01 17.54
C SER A 129 2.31 -2.59 19.01
N GLN A 130 2.91 -3.33 19.94
CA GLN A 130 2.89 -2.96 21.35
C GLN A 130 3.96 -1.89 21.65
N LYS A 131 3.54 -0.78 22.26
CA LYS A 131 4.42 0.26 22.79
C LYS A 131 4.02 0.62 24.21
N TYR A 132 4.96 1.10 24.99
CA TYR A 132 4.70 1.58 26.35
C TYR A 132 5.52 2.80 26.70
N ALA A 133 5.02 3.59 27.64
CA ALA A 133 5.71 4.71 28.28
C ALA A 133 5.55 4.61 29.79
N ILE A 134 6.61 4.94 30.52
CA ILE A 134 6.63 4.84 31.99
C ILE A 134 7.14 6.16 32.56
N THR A 135 6.35 6.71 33.48
CA THR A 135 6.72 7.85 34.33
C THR A 135 6.82 7.41 35.79
N GLN A 136 7.02 8.34 36.71
CA GLN A 136 6.97 8.03 38.14
C GLN A 136 5.56 7.69 38.62
N GLU A 137 4.54 8.27 37.98
CA GLU A 137 3.15 8.21 38.42
C GLU A 137 2.31 7.27 37.53
N THR A 138 2.73 7.04 36.29
CA THR A 138 1.90 6.34 35.30
C THR A 138 2.67 5.37 34.43
N VAL A 139 2.00 4.26 34.07
CA VAL A 139 2.37 3.41 32.93
C VAL A 139 1.26 3.54 31.89
N THR A 140 1.63 3.84 30.65
CA THR A 140 0.69 3.79 29.51
C THR A 140 1.17 2.73 28.54
N ILE A 141 0.26 1.83 28.17
CA ILE A 141 0.48 0.77 27.21
C ILE A 141 -0.48 1.02 26.05
N ILE A 142 0.05 0.92 24.83
CA ILE A 142 -0.75 0.87 23.62
C ILE A 142 -0.39 -0.39 22.84
N ALA A 143 -1.39 -0.99 22.22
CA ALA A 143 -1.18 -1.96 21.15
C ALA A 143 -2.09 -1.53 19.99
N GLU A 144 -1.54 -1.24 18.83
CA GLU A 144 -2.32 -0.81 17.65
C GLU A 144 -1.72 -1.41 16.39
N ILE A 145 -2.56 -2.09 15.61
CA ILE A 145 -2.18 -2.49 14.25
C ILE A 145 -2.28 -1.25 13.37
N PRO A 146 -1.15 -0.75 12.84
CA PRO A 146 -1.17 0.41 11.99
C PRO A 146 -1.88 0.06 10.68
N LYS A 147 -2.62 1.00 10.11
CA LYS A 147 -3.23 0.81 8.79
C LYS A 147 -2.19 0.80 7.66
N ARG A 148 -1.06 1.48 7.88
CA ARG A 148 0.01 1.66 6.91
C ARG A 148 1.35 1.44 7.59
N TYR A 149 2.29 0.86 6.84
CA TYR A 149 3.60 0.44 7.32
C TYR A 149 4.69 1.23 6.61
N ASP A 150 5.70 1.65 7.37
CA ASP A 150 6.88 2.29 6.81
C ASP A 150 7.85 1.22 6.29
N TRP A 151 8.48 1.49 5.14
CA TRP A 151 9.46 0.58 4.53
C TRP A 151 10.62 0.24 5.46
N HIS A 152 11.03 1.16 6.33
CA HIS A 152 12.09 0.91 7.32
C HIS A 152 11.81 -0.34 8.16
N ASP A 153 10.60 -0.43 8.71
CA ASP A 153 10.23 -1.54 9.59
C ASP A 153 9.88 -2.78 8.78
N LEU A 154 9.19 -2.59 7.65
CA LEU A 154 8.78 -3.68 6.77
C LEU A 154 9.98 -4.43 6.20
N LEU A 155 10.95 -3.73 5.59
CA LEU A 155 12.14 -4.36 4.98
C LEU A 155 12.98 -5.10 6.02
N LYS A 156 13.16 -4.50 7.21
CA LYS A 156 13.89 -5.11 8.31
C LYS A 156 13.26 -6.44 8.75
N VAL A 157 11.92 -6.49 8.81
CA VAL A 157 11.20 -7.71 9.20
C VAL A 157 11.15 -8.70 8.04
N ALA A 158 11.03 -8.23 6.80
CA ALA A 158 11.02 -9.05 5.59
C ALA A 158 12.31 -9.91 5.42
N GLU A 159 13.44 -9.48 5.98
CA GLU A 159 14.68 -10.26 6.02
C GLU A 159 14.61 -11.50 6.93
N TYR A 160 13.61 -11.61 7.81
CA TYR A 160 13.51 -12.76 8.70
C TYR A 160 13.15 -14.02 7.92
N PRO A 161 13.83 -15.17 8.19
CA PRO A 161 13.63 -16.38 7.41
C PRO A 161 12.18 -16.83 7.33
N GLU A 162 11.39 -16.65 8.38
CA GLU A 162 9.97 -17.02 8.39
C GLU A 162 9.16 -16.26 7.31
N PHE A 163 9.34 -14.95 7.20
CA PHE A 163 8.60 -14.11 6.26
C PHE A 163 9.20 -14.19 4.86
N LEU A 164 10.53 -14.22 4.75
CA LEU A 164 11.22 -14.42 3.48
C LEU A 164 10.82 -15.74 2.81
N ASN A 165 10.76 -16.83 3.59
CA ASN A 165 10.32 -18.13 3.08
C ASN A 165 8.85 -18.09 2.65
N LYS A 166 7.99 -17.44 3.44
CA LYS A 166 6.57 -17.30 3.11
C LYS A 166 6.38 -16.57 1.78
N MET A 167 7.00 -15.38 1.62
CA MET A 167 6.95 -14.62 0.38
C MET A 167 7.47 -15.42 -0.82
N ALA A 168 8.58 -16.15 -0.65
CA ALA A 168 9.14 -16.98 -1.71
C ALA A 168 8.23 -18.14 -2.11
N THR A 169 7.56 -18.78 -1.16
CA THR A 169 6.54 -19.80 -1.43
C THR A 169 5.37 -19.21 -2.21
N THR A 170 4.87 -18.04 -1.82
CA THR A 170 3.78 -17.34 -2.53
C THR A 170 4.12 -17.17 -4.00
N VAL A 171 5.28 -16.58 -4.32
CA VAL A 171 5.69 -16.35 -5.72
C VAL A 171 5.95 -17.66 -6.47
N SER A 172 6.59 -18.67 -5.83
CA SER A 172 6.88 -19.94 -6.51
C SER A 172 5.62 -20.76 -6.82
N ASP A 173 4.60 -20.67 -5.97
CA ASP A 173 3.35 -21.41 -6.16
C ASP A 173 2.47 -20.76 -7.25
N LEU A 174 2.57 -19.43 -7.41
CA LEU A 174 1.84 -18.68 -8.42
C LEU A 174 2.47 -18.77 -9.81
N TYR A 175 3.80 -18.72 -9.89
CA TYR A 175 4.53 -18.72 -11.15
C TYR A 175 5.31 -20.02 -11.32
N ASN A 176 4.76 -20.94 -12.11
CA ASN A 176 5.39 -22.25 -12.42
C ASN A 176 6.84 -22.15 -12.94
N ASP A 177 7.24 -21.00 -13.48
CA ASP A 177 8.59 -20.74 -14.01
C ASP A 177 9.59 -20.21 -12.96
N TRP A 178 9.13 -19.94 -11.73
CA TRP A 178 9.97 -19.49 -10.62
C TRP A 178 10.19 -20.62 -9.62
N SER A 179 11.45 -21.06 -9.49
CA SER A 179 11.80 -21.93 -8.38
C SER A 179 11.79 -21.15 -7.07
N TYR A 180 11.50 -21.85 -5.98
CA TYR A 180 11.58 -21.30 -4.62
C TYR A 180 12.93 -20.63 -4.34
N GLU A 181 14.05 -21.26 -4.73
CA GLU A 181 15.39 -20.70 -4.54
C GLU A 181 15.59 -19.40 -5.31
N LYS A 182 15.05 -19.30 -6.53
CA LYS A 182 15.11 -18.08 -7.34
C LYS A 182 14.30 -16.95 -6.70
N ALA A 183 13.12 -17.27 -6.15
CA ALA A 183 12.30 -16.30 -5.42
C ALA A 183 13.02 -15.78 -4.17
N ILE A 184 13.67 -16.66 -3.39
CA ILE A 184 14.50 -16.26 -2.24
C ILE A 184 15.64 -15.33 -2.68
N GLU A 185 16.39 -15.69 -3.72
CA GLU A 185 17.50 -14.88 -4.23
C GLU A 185 17.03 -13.48 -4.68
N MET A 186 15.90 -13.42 -5.38
CA MET A 186 15.29 -12.17 -5.82
C MET A 186 14.87 -11.29 -4.64
N PHE A 187 14.06 -11.82 -3.71
CA PHE A 187 13.60 -11.05 -2.56
C PHE A 187 14.76 -10.59 -1.68
N TYR A 188 15.75 -11.44 -1.46
CA TYR A 188 16.93 -11.07 -0.70
C TYR A 188 17.70 -9.91 -1.36
N ALA A 189 17.94 -9.99 -2.68
CA ALA A 189 18.59 -8.92 -3.42
C ALA A 189 17.78 -7.61 -3.37
N GLN A 190 16.46 -7.71 -3.50
CA GLN A 190 15.56 -6.55 -3.52
C GLN A 190 15.43 -5.88 -2.16
N ILE A 191 15.22 -6.64 -1.10
CA ILE A 191 15.15 -6.11 0.25
C ILE A 191 16.47 -5.40 0.61
N HIS A 192 17.61 -5.97 0.21
CA HIS A 192 18.91 -5.34 0.43
C HIS A 192 19.10 -4.05 -0.36
N GLU A 193 18.71 -4.02 -1.64
CA GLU A 193 18.83 -2.84 -2.48
C GLU A 193 17.92 -1.71 -1.98
N MET A 194 16.65 -2.02 -1.69
CA MET A 194 15.70 -1.08 -1.10
C MET A 194 16.18 -0.55 0.25
N SER A 195 16.71 -1.42 1.12
CA SER A 195 17.27 -1.01 2.42
C SER A 195 18.48 -0.09 2.28
N ARG A 196 19.30 -0.30 1.24
CA ARG A 196 20.45 0.56 0.92
C ARG A 196 20.02 1.96 0.48
N LEU A 197 18.90 2.06 -0.25
CA LEU A 197 18.37 3.30 -0.84
C LEU A 197 17.38 4.04 0.05
N LEU A 198 16.90 3.40 1.12
CA LEU A 198 15.96 4.00 2.08
C LEU A 198 16.37 5.39 2.59
N PRO A 199 17.66 5.70 2.86
CA PRO A 199 18.07 7.05 3.25
C PRO A 199 17.90 8.13 2.17
N ASP A 200 17.82 7.72 0.90
CA ASP A 200 17.66 8.59 -0.27
C ASP A 200 16.18 8.72 -0.70
N ALA A 201 15.24 8.16 0.08
CA ALA A 201 13.82 8.25 -0.17
C ALA A 201 13.33 9.73 -0.19
N GLU A 202 12.53 10.06 -1.19
CA GLU A 202 11.88 11.35 -1.31
C GLU A 202 10.73 11.45 -0.31
N ILE A 203 10.59 12.60 0.34
CA ILE A 203 9.43 12.85 1.22
C ILE A 203 8.20 13.00 0.32
N GLN A 204 7.35 11.98 0.32
CA GLN A 204 6.07 12.01 -0.38
C GLN A 204 4.98 12.64 0.50
N ASP A 205 3.86 13.01 -0.13
CA ASP A 205 2.64 13.39 0.58
C ASP A 205 2.08 12.17 1.32
N ASP A 206 1.88 12.27 2.65
CA ASP A 206 1.32 11.19 3.49
C ASP A 206 -0.05 10.64 3.01
N ARG A 207 -0.71 11.35 2.09
CA ARG A 207 -1.98 10.93 1.49
C ARG A 207 -1.78 9.93 0.35
N LYS A 208 -0.61 9.93 -0.31
CA LYS A 208 -0.22 8.97 -1.36
C LYS A 208 0.46 7.76 -0.71
N TYR A 209 0.04 6.56 -1.08
CA TYR A 209 0.58 5.32 -0.50
C TYR A 209 0.54 4.17 -1.49
N LEU A 210 1.37 3.16 -1.24
CA LEU A 210 1.35 1.89 -1.96
C LEU A 210 0.30 0.98 -1.32
N TRP A 211 -0.52 0.35 -2.13
CA TRP A 211 -1.60 -0.50 -1.67
C TRP A 211 -1.55 -1.85 -2.38
N ALA A 212 -1.23 -2.91 -1.65
CA ALA A 212 -1.46 -4.27 -2.12
C ALA A 212 -2.93 -4.62 -1.87
N ARG A 213 -3.76 -4.43 -2.90
CA ARG A 213 -5.20 -4.71 -2.86
C ARG A 213 -5.45 -6.18 -3.13
N TYR A 214 -6.38 -6.80 -2.41
CA TYR A 214 -6.81 -8.16 -2.69
C TYR A 214 -8.13 -8.14 -3.47
N ARG A 215 -8.09 -8.58 -4.73
CA ARG A 215 -9.28 -8.66 -5.59
C ARG A 215 -9.83 -10.09 -5.58
N LYS A 216 -10.99 -10.25 -4.93
CA LYS A 216 -11.83 -11.43 -5.06
C LYS A 216 -12.76 -11.24 -6.23
N GLU A 217 -12.36 -11.66 -7.43
CA GLU A 217 -13.26 -11.65 -8.59
C GLU A 217 -14.11 -12.93 -8.61
N VAL A 218 -15.40 -12.74 -8.83
CA VAL A 218 -16.38 -13.83 -8.93
C VAL A 218 -16.88 -13.85 -10.37
N ASP A 219 -16.02 -14.23 -11.31
CA ASP A 219 -16.44 -14.37 -12.71
C ASP A 219 -16.13 -15.76 -13.30
N ASP A 220 -17.02 -16.18 -14.21
CA ASP A 220 -17.07 -17.48 -14.90
C ASP A 220 -15.83 -17.75 -15.78
N ASP A 221 -14.92 -16.77 -15.89
CA ASP A 221 -13.75 -16.76 -16.78
C ASP A 221 -12.47 -17.31 -16.11
N GLY A 222 -12.54 -17.63 -14.80
CA GLY A 222 -11.51 -18.44 -14.12
C GLY A 222 -10.21 -17.71 -13.77
N TRP A 223 -10.24 -16.38 -13.64
CA TRP A 223 -9.17 -15.65 -12.97
C TRP A 223 -9.37 -15.80 -11.45
N ASP A 224 -8.45 -16.51 -10.81
CA ASP A 224 -8.45 -16.75 -9.37
C ASP A 224 -8.23 -15.45 -8.57
N ASP A 225 -8.62 -15.45 -7.29
CA ASP A 225 -8.34 -14.36 -6.35
C ASP A 225 -6.88 -13.88 -6.47
N HIS A 226 -6.65 -12.60 -6.77
CA HIS A 226 -5.30 -12.07 -7.02
C HIS A 226 -5.01 -10.81 -6.21
N TRP A 227 -3.71 -10.56 -6.01
CA TRP A 227 -3.21 -9.32 -5.43
C TRP A 227 -2.86 -8.34 -6.53
N ASP A 228 -3.25 -7.09 -6.34
CA ASP A 228 -3.09 -5.99 -7.29
C ASP A 228 -2.38 -4.82 -6.58
N PRO A 229 -1.04 -4.73 -6.68
CA PRO A 229 -0.28 -3.64 -6.10
C PRO A 229 -0.47 -2.34 -6.88
N VAL A 230 -0.97 -1.29 -6.23
CA VAL A 230 -1.23 0.00 -6.85
C VAL A 230 -0.65 1.16 -6.04
N ILE A 231 -0.42 2.29 -6.72
CA ILE A 231 -0.22 3.58 -6.05
C ILE A 231 -1.57 4.27 -5.93
N TYR A 232 -1.98 4.57 -4.70
CA TYR A 232 -3.23 5.26 -4.41
C TYR A 232 -2.98 6.74 -4.07
N ASP A 233 -3.69 7.65 -4.76
CA ASP A 233 -3.72 9.10 -4.47
C ASP A 233 -5.19 9.58 -4.39
N PRO A 234 -5.70 9.95 -3.20
CA PRO A 234 -7.10 10.32 -3.02
C PRO A 234 -7.52 11.67 -3.64
N PHE A 235 -6.60 12.45 -4.22
CA PHE A 235 -6.89 13.79 -4.75
C PHE A 235 -6.77 13.90 -6.27
N GLN A 236 -6.41 12.82 -6.96
CA GLN A 236 -6.53 12.76 -8.41
C GLN A 236 -7.98 12.40 -8.76
N GLU A 237 -8.83 13.41 -8.91
CA GLU A 237 -10.13 13.31 -9.58
C GLU A 237 -9.91 13.10 -11.08
N ASN A 238 -9.45 11.91 -11.48
CA ASN A 238 -9.42 11.54 -12.88
C ASN A 238 -10.75 10.85 -13.18
N GLU A 239 -11.45 11.31 -14.23
CA GLU A 239 -12.81 10.89 -14.64
C GLU A 239 -12.92 9.40 -15.06
N TYR A 240 -11.85 8.62 -14.87
CA TYR A 240 -11.77 7.17 -15.01
C TYR A 240 -11.67 6.57 -13.61
N SER A 241 -12.81 6.53 -12.92
CA SER A 241 -12.96 5.92 -11.61
C SER A 241 -12.91 4.38 -11.73
N ASP A 242 -11.68 3.85 -11.76
CA ASP A 242 -11.27 2.54 -11.24
C ASP A 242 -9.75 2.57 -10.97
N ASP A 243 -9.36 3.41 -10.00
CA ASP A 243 -8.24 3.28 -9.06
C ASP A 243 -6.92 2.58 -9.48
N SER A 244 -6.06 3.25 -10.25
CA SER A 244 -4.59 3.09 -10.19
C SER A 244 -3.87 4.31 -10.79
N VAL A 245 -2.91 4.90 -10.07
CA VAL A 245 -2.26 6.16 -10.52
C VAL A 245 -1.05 5.90 -11.42
N PHE A 246 -0.32 4.80 -11.27
CA PHE A 246 0.73 4.32 -12.19
C PHE A 246 1.03 2.86 -11.82
N ALA A 247 1.40 2.02 -12.80
CA ALA A 247 1.91 0.68 -12.50
C ALA A 247 3.20 0.79 -11.66
N VAL A 248 3.28 0.01 -10.58
CA VAL A 248 4.30 0.15 -9.53
C VAL A 248 5.71 -0.16 -10.06
N ASP A 249 5.79 -1.04 -11.05
CA ASP A 249 6.99 -1.44 -11.78
C ASP A 249 7.78 -0.26 -12.37
N PHE A 250 7.12 0.79 -12.88
CA PHE A 250 7.78 1.93 -13.54
C PHE A 250 8.19 3.11 -12.63
N VAL A 251 8.04 2.99 -11.32
CA VAL A 251 8.31 4.12 -10.39
C VAL A 251 9.70 3.99 -9.74
N PRO A 252 10.55 5.03 -9.71
CA PRO A 252 11.88 4.92 -9.12
C PRO A 252 11.83 4.59 -7.62
N TYR A 253 12.88 3.96 -7.09
CA TYR A 253 12.95 3.61 -5.66
C TYR A 253 12.86 4.82 -4.75
N SER A 254 13.41 5.98 -5.15
CA SER A 254 13.32 7.21 -4.37
C SER A 254 11.88 7.60 -4.05
N GLU A 255 10.96 7.40 -4.99
CA GLU A 255 9.53 7.66 -4.79
C GLU A 255 8.84 6.53 -4.02
N ILE A 256 9.04 5.26 -4.41
CA ILE A 256 8.43 4.09 -3.77
C ILE A 256 8.75 4.03 -2.28
N LEU A 257 10.02 4.24 -1.93
CA LEU A 257 10.50 4.18 -0.54
C LEU A 257 10.00 5.35 0.32
N GLY A 258 9.53 6.43 -0.32
CA GLY A 258 8.87 7.55 0.32
C GLY A 258 7.39 7.31 0.64
N MET A 259 6.77 6.29 0.05
CA MET A 259 5.36 5.96 0.25
C MET A 259 5.20 4.90 1.33
N GLN A 260 4.21 5.07 2.22
CA GLN A 260 3.83 4.01 3.15
C GLN A 260 3.12 2.86 2.42
N VAL A 261 3.13 1.67 2.99
CA VAL A 261 2.49 0.48 2.43
C VAL A 261 1.22 0.12 3.20
N GLN A 262 0.12 -0.09 2.48
CA GLN A 262 -1.12 -0.67 2.99
C GLN A 262 -1.31 -2.04 2.32
N VAL A 263 -1.78 -3.02 3.10
CA VAL A 263 -2.17 -4.34 2.58
C VAL A 263 -3.59 -4.60 3.01
N ASP A 264 -4.42 -5.11 2.10
CA ASP A 264 -5.80 -5.45 2.44
C ASP A 264 -5.91 -6.52 3.52
N SER A 265 -6.90 -6.34 4.40
CA SER A 265 -7.18 -7.27 5.50
C SER A 265 -7.80 -8.59 5.07
N ASP A 266 -8.32 -8.64 3.84
CA ASP A 266 -9.07 -9.77 3.30
C ASP A 266 -8.20 -10.94 2.84
N GLY A 267 -6.88 -10.74 2.75
CA GLY A 267 -5.89 -11.74 2.36
C GLY A 267 -4.72 -11.80 3.35
N ASP A 268 -3.78 -12.73 3.11
CA ASP A 268 -2.58 -12.82 3.93
C ASP A 268 -1.62 -11.63 3.69
N PHE A 269 -1.24 -10.96 4.77
CA PHE A 269 -0.38 -9.77 4.69
C PHE A 269 0.91 -10.00 3.91
N TRP A 270 1.61 -11.10 4.17
CA TRP A 270 2.91 -11.36 3.55
C TRP A 270 2.78 -11.85 2.11
N ASP A 271 1.63 -12.40 1.72
CA ASP A 271 1.34 -12.66 0.31
C ASP A 271 1.19 -11.34 -0.46
N GLY A 272 0.45 -10.37 0.10
CA GLY A 272 0.33 -9.03 -0.49
C GLY A 272 1.67 -8.31 -0.61
N ILE A 273 2.55 -8.43 0.40
CA ILE A 273 3.91 -7.89 0.32
C ILE A 273 4.76 -8.63 -0.73
N ALA A 274 4.62 -9.96 -0.85
CA ALA A 274 5.34 -10.73 -1.86
C ALA A 274 4.98 -10.27 -3.27
N TRP A 275 3.68 -10.05 -3.54
CA TRP A 275 3.19 -9.50 -4.81
C TRP A 275 3.69 -8.08 -5.06
N LEU A 276 3.61 -7.20 -4.07
CA LEU A 276 4.11 -5.83 -4.19
C LEU A 276 5.61 -5.81 -4.53
N LEU A 277 6.42 -6.59 -3.82
CA LEU A 277 7.85 -6.69 -4.08
C LEU A 277 8.13 -7.33 -5.45
N TRP A 278 7.39 -8.38 -5.83
CA TRP A 278 7.50 -8.98 -7.15
C TRP A 278 7.23 -7.97 -8.26
N GLU A 279 6.17 -7.17 -8.15
CA GLU A 279 5.81 -6.10 -9.10
C GLU A 279 6.91 -5.03 -9.17
N ILE A 280 7.42 -4.59 -8.02
CA ILE A 280 8.59 -3.69 -7.95
C ILE A 280 9.83 -4.32 -8.60
N SER A 281 9.94 -5.64 -8.69
CA SER A 281 11.09 -6.31 -9.29
C SER A 281 10.94 -6.60 -10.79
N TYR A 282 9.79 -6.26 -11.40
CA TYR A 282 9.42 -6.73 -12.74
C TYR A 282 10.48 -6.44 -13.81
N ASP A 283 10.95 -5.19 -13.92
CA ASP A 283 12.01 -4.79 -14.84
C ASP A 283 13.43 -5.00 -14.30
N GLY A 284 13.56 -5.43 -13.06
CA GLY A 284 14.83 -5.65 -12.38
C GLY A 284 14.83 -5.17 -10.94
N VAL A 285 15.79 -5.67 -10.18
CA VAL A 285 15.93 -5.38 -8.75
C VAL A 285 16.78 -4.13 -8.49
N SER A 286 17.69 -3.77 -9.40
CA SER A 286 18.61 -2.67 -9.17
C SER A 286 17.96 -1.31 -9.41
N ASP A 287 18.48 -0.28 -8.75
CA ASP A 287 18.06 1.11 -8.99
C ASP A 287 18.28 1.54 -10.45
N GLU A 288 19.32 1.02 -11.11
CA GLU A 288 19.62 1.32 -12.52
C GLU A 288 18.55 0.77 -13.45
N ASP A 289 18.13 -0.48 -13.24
CA ASP A 289 17.09 -1.13 -14.04
C ASP A 289 15.77 -0.38 -13.92
N ARG A 290 15.36 -0.04 -12.69
CA ARG A 290 14.11 0.71 -12.44
C ARG A 290 14.14 2.12 -13.01
N ASN A 291 15.26 2.83 -12.89
CA ASN A 291 15.40 4.16 -13.50
C ASN A 291 15.36 4.09 -15.03
N ALA A 292 15.89 3.03 -15.64
CA ALA A 292 15.80 2.80 -17.08
C ALA A 292 14.36 2.51 -17.52
N ALA A 293 13.62 1.68 -16.77
CA ALA A 293 12.20 1.41 -17.00
C ALA A 293 11.35 2.68 -16.92
N ALA A 294 11.51 3.48 -15.85
CA ALA A 294 10.84 4.76 -15.66
C ALA A 294 11.11 5.74 -16.82
N GLN A 295 12.36 5.80 -17.30
CA GLN A 295 12.72 6.63 -18.44
C GLN A 295 12.12 6.11 -19.75
N SER A 296 12.10 4.80 -19.96
CA SER A 296 11.50 4.19 -21.14
C SER A 296 10.01 4.49 -21.22
N LEU A 297 9.27 4.31 -20.10
CA LEU A 297 7.85 4.63 -20.03
C LEU A 297 7.61 6.11 -20.34
N LYS A 298 8.42 7.02 -19.79
CA LYS A 298 8.31 8.45 -20.06
C LYS A 298 8.45 8.77 -21.55
N VAL A 299 9.41 8.13 -22.24
CA VAL A 299 9.57 8.30 -23.70
C VAL A 299 8.33 7.78 -24.43
N THR A 300 7.81 6.61 -24.06
CA THR A 300 6.58 6.05 -24.65
C THR A 300 5.37 6.97 -24.46
N ILE A 301 5.19 7.54 -23.26
CA ILE A 301 4.11 8.50 -22.98
C ILE A 301 4.31 9.78 -23.80
N ASP A 302 5.52 10.33 -23.84
CA ASP A 302 5.82 11.56 -24.59
C ASP A 302 5.60 11.37 -26.10
N ASP A 303 5.98 10.21 -26.64
CA ASP A 303 5.73 9.85 -28.04
C ASP A 303 4.24 9.66 -28.33
N GLY A 304 3.51 8.94 -27.47
CA GLY A 304 2.05 8.77 -27.59
C GLY A 304 1.29 10.10 -27.50
N LEU A 305 1.69 11.02 -26.61
CA LEU A 305 1.13 12.38 -26.54
C LEU A 305 1.44 13.19 -27.79
N ARG A 306 2.61 13.01 -28.40
CA ARG A 306 2.96 13.68 -29.66
C ARG A 306 2.13 13.13 -30.83
N GLU A 307 1.93 11.83 -30.89
CA GLU A 307 1.08 11.17 -31.88
C GLU A 307 -0.38 11.61 -31.75
N SER A 308 -0.92 11.63 -30.53
CA SER A 308 -2.28 12.13 -30.25
C SER A 308 -2.48 13.58 -30.72
N LYS A 309 -1.54 14.49 -30.43
CA LYS A 309 -1.58 15.87 -30.94
C LYS A 309 -1.55 15.94 -32.47
N THR A 310 -0.76 15.08 -33.09
CA THR A 310 -0.66 15.00 -34.56
C THR A 310 -2.00 14.54 -35.15
N MET A 311 -2.66 13.58 -34.51
CA MET A 311 -3.99 13.11 -34.92
C MET A 311 -5.07 14.18 -34.78
N ASP A 312 -5.07 14.93 -33.68
CA ASP A 312 -5.98 16.06 -33.49
C ASP A 312 -5.81 17.14 -34.57
N GLU A 313 -4.55 17.46 -34.93
CA GLU A 313 -4.26 18.40 -36.02
C GLU A 313 -4.75 17.88 -37.38
N VAL A 314 -4.57 16.59 -37.67
CA VAL A 314 -5.07 15.94 -38.89
C VAL A 314 -6.59 15.94 -38.93
N ALA A 315 -7.25 15.59 -37.83
CA ALA A 315 -8.69 15.63 -37.67
C ALA A 315 -9.24 17.03 -37.95
N HIS A 316 -8.64 18.05 -37.34
CA HIS A 316 -9.04 19.44 -37.55
C HIS A 316 -8.89 19.88 -39.02
N ARG A 317 -7.83 19.43 -39.70
CA ARG A 317 -7.59 19.73 -41.12
C ARG A 317 -8.59 19.03 -42.04
N ILE A 318 -8.92 17.78 -41.75
CA ILE A 318 -9.93 17.02 -42.48
C ILE A 318 -11.31 17.67 -42.28
N ASP A 319 -11.68 18.01 -41.06
CA ASP A 319 -12.92 18.73 -40.75
C ASP A 319 -12.99 20.10 -41.43
N TYR A 320 -11.89 20.87 -41.41
CA TYR A 320 -11.81 22.13 -42.14
C TYR A 320 -12.02 21.94 -43.64
N TYR A 321 -11.39 20.93 -44.25
CA TYR A 321 -11.57 20.64 -45.67
C TYR A 321 -13.02 20.27 -45.99
N VAL A 322 -13.63 19.37 -45.22
CA VAL A 322 -15.03 18.93 -45.40
C VAL A 322 -16.01 20.09 -45.26
N THR A 323 -15.83 20.94 -44.26
CA THR A 323 -16.73 22.08 -43.99
C THR A 323 -16.60 23.19 -45.04
N THR A 324 -15.40 23.42 -45.57
CA THR A 324 -15.15 24.48 -46.58
C THR A 324 -15.42 24.05 -48.01
N HIS A 325 -15.39 22.74 -48.31
CA HIS A 325 -15.57 22.18 -49.65
C HIS A 325 -16.87 21.36 -49.80
N ILE A 326 -17.92 21.70 -49.04
CA ILE A 326 -19.19 20.95 -49.02
C ILE A 326 -19.88 20.81 -50.40
N THR A 327 -19.56 21.69 -51.35
CA THR A 327 -20.08 21.64 -52.73
C THR A 327 -19.15 20.95 -53.72
N ASP A 328 -17.99 20.43 -53.29
CA ASP A 328 -17.03 19.72 -54.12
C ASP A 328 -17.56 18.32 -54.49
N PRO A 329 -17.72 17.98 -55.78
CA PRO A 329 -18.19 16.67 -56.20
C PRO A 329 -17.21 15.52 -55.88
N THR A 330 -15.95 15.81 -55.54
CA THR A 330 -14.91 14.84 -55.16
C THR A 330 -14.79 14.64 -53.64
N LEU A 331 -15.57 15.39 -52.84
CA LEU A 331 -15.59 15.29 -51.39
C LEU A 331 -15.84 13.86 -50.86
N PRO A 332 -16.76 13.06 -51.44
CA PRO A 332 -16.95 11.67 -50.99
C PRO A 332 -15.67 10.82 -51.09
N ASP A 333 -14.89 10.98 -52.16
CA ASP A 333 -13.64 10.23 -52.36
C ASP A 333 -12.54 10.72 -51.39
N PHE A 334 -12.53 12.02 -51.06
CA PHE A 334 -11.63 12.58 -50.04
C PHE A 334 -11.93 12.01 -48.65
N VAL A 335 -13.21 11.98 -48.24
CA VAL A 335 -13.63 11.43 -46.95
C VAL A 335 -13.29 9.95 -46.88
N ASP A 336 -13.64 9.15 -47.89
CA ASP A 336 -13.32 7.71 -47.91
C ASP A 336 -11.81 7.44 -47.82
N ARG A 337 -11.00 8.31 -48.44
CA ARG A 337 -9.53 8.16 -48.47
C ARG A 337 -8.83 8.60 -47.18
N TYR A 338 -9.23 9.71 -46.56
CA TYR A 338 -8.47 10.35 -45.47
C TYR A 338 -9.15 10.33 -44.10
N TRP A 339 -10.47 10.09 -44.01
CA TRP A 339 -11.16 9.93 -42.73
C TRP A 339 -10.59 8.80 -41.85
N PRO A 340 -10.06 7.69 -42.40
CA PRO A 340 -9.36 6.67 -41.62
C PRO A 340 -8.16 7.17 -40.81
N LEU A 341 -7.52 8.28 -41.20
CA LEU A 341 -6.43 8.91 -40.41
C LEU A 341 -6.89 9.48 -39.06
N VAL A 342 -8.20 9.71 -38.91
CA VAL A 342 -8.82 10.29 -37.71
C VAL A 342 -9.42 9.21 -36.82
N THR A 343 -9.87 8.10 -37.43
CA THR A 343 -10.54 7.02 -36.71
C THR A 343 -9.58 5.90 -36.32
N GLY A 344 -8.39 5.82 -36.91
CA GLY A 344 -7.40 4.76 -36.69
C GLY A 344 -7.84 3.38 -37.18
N PRO A 345 -6.93 2.39 -37.28
CA PRO A 345 -7.32 0.99 -37.26
C PRO A 345 -7.85 0.63 -35.87
N ASN A 346 -9.01 -0.05 -35.82
CA ASN A 346 -9.54 -0.63 -34.58
C ASN A 346 -8.70 -1.87 -34.22
N GLU A 347 -7.50 -1.68 -33.69
CA GLU A 347 -6.78 -2.74 -33.01
C GLU A 347 -6.97 -2.58 -31.50
N THR A 348 -7.87 -3.38 -30.95
CA THR A 348 -7.90 -3.67 -29.52
C THR A 348 -6.67 -4.52 -29.20
N ASP A 349 -5.57 -3.88 -28.83
CA ASP A 349 -4.49 -4.56 -28.12
C ASP A 349 -4.90 -4.70 -26.64
N PRO A 350 -5.02 -5.93 -26.12
CA PRO A 350 -5.39 -6.18 -24.73
C PRO A 350 -4.48 -5.49 -23.71
N MET A 351 -3.21 -5.26 -24.05
CA MET A 351 -2.21 -4.71 -23.12
C MET A 351 -2.47 -3.23 -22.78
N PHE A 352 -3.07 -2.47 -23.70
CA PHE A 352 -3.40 -1.05 -23.49
C PHE A 352 -4.78 -0.83 -22.84
N LEU A 353 -5.65 -1.85 -22.89
CA LEU A 353 -6.94 -1.84 -22.20
C LEU A 353 -6.77 -1.91 -20.69
N ASP A 354 -5.81 -2.69 -20.18
CA ASP A 354 -5.50 -2.79 -18.73
C ASP A 354 -4.82 -1.55 -18.17
N MET A 355 -4.12 -0.78 -19.01
CA MET A 355 -3.45 0.47 -18.59
C MET A 355 -4.37 1.69 -18.57
N GLY A 356 -5.67 1.53 -18.87
CA GLY A 356 -6.61 2.67 -18.97
C GLY A 356 -6.26 3.66 -20.08
N VAL A 357 -5.40 3.28 -21.03
CA VAL A 357 -5.02 4.14 -22.16
C VAL A 357 -6.05 3.97 -23.26
N THR A 358 -6.94 4.96 -23.40
CA THR A 358 -7.81 5.07 -24.58
C THR A 358 -6.94 5.09 -25.84
N HIS A 359 -7.06 4.03 -26.63
CA HIS A 359 -6.63 3.90 -28.03
C HIS A 359 -5.45 4.77 -28.46
N VAL A 360 -4.26 4.17 -28.51
CA VAL A 360 -3.25 4.65 -29.45
C VAL A 360 -3.69 4.16 -30.82
N ALA A 361 -4.48 4.96 -31.53
CA ALA A 361 -4.67 4.74 -32.95
C ALA A 361 -3.26 4.79 -33.58
N GLU A 362 -2.83 3.74 -34.26
CA GLU A 362 -1.60 3.85 -35.06
C GLU A 362 -1.90 4.71 -36.29
N LEU A 363 -1.10 5.77 -36.47
CA LEU A 363 -1.18 6.64 -37.64
C LEU A 363 -0.66 5.87 -38.86
N ASP A 364 -1.46 5.72 -39.92
CA ASP A 364 -0.94 5.25 -41.21
C ASP A 364 0.04 6.29 -41.76
N GLU A 365 1.35 6.10 -41.51
CA GLU A 365 2.40 7.04 -41.89
C GLU A 365 2.41 7.32 -43.40
N THR A 366 2.08 6.33 -44.23
CA THR A 366 2.08 6.49 -45.69
C THR A 366 0.92 7.39 -46.12
N LEU A 367 -0.27 7.14 -45.59
CA LEU A 367 -1.46 7.93 -45.87
C LEU A 367 -1.35 9.34 -45.26
N TYR A 368 -0.73 9.46 -44.09
CA TYR A 368 -0.44 10.74 -43.44
C TYR A 368 0.56 11.58 -44.26
N HIS A 369 1.67 10.98 -44.71
CA HIS A 369 2.61 11.68 -45.59
C HIS A 369 1.96 12.12 -46.91
N GLU A 370 1.13 11.27 -47.51
CA GLU A 370 0.35 11.62 -48.71
C GLU A 370 -0.60 12.80 -48.44
N PHE A 371 -1.26 12.79 -47.27
CA PHE A 371 -2.17 13.85 -46.84
C PHE A 371 -1.43 15.18 -46.64
N ILE A 372 -0.30 15.19 -45.93
CA ILE A 372 0.52 16.39 -45.71
C ILE A 372 1.12 16.89 -47.03
N GLU A 373 1.56 16.02 -47.93
CA GLU A 373 2.11 16.43 -49.23
C GLU A 373 1.05 17.13 -50.10
N LYS A 374 -0.20 16.62 -50.10
CA LYS A 374 -1.29 17.16 -50.93
C LYS A 374 -2.02 18.34 -50.30
N PHE A 375 -2.17 18.34 -48.97
CA PHE A 375 -3.06 19.24 -48.23
C PHE A 375 -2.35 20.02 -47.12
N GLY A 376 -1.06 19.75 -46.84
CA GLY A 376 -0.31 20.38 -45.75
C GLY A 376 -0.20 21.90 -45.83
N ALA A 377 -0.23 22.46 -47.06
CA ALA A 377 -0.19 23.90 -47.30
C ALA A 377 -1.55 24.62 -47.16
N LEU A 378 -2.67 23.90 -46.97
CA LEU A 378 -4.02 24.50 -46.96
C LEU A 378 -4.32 25.35 -45.72
N THR A 379 -3.46 25.37 -44.69
CA THR A 379 -3.77 26.01 -43.40
C THR A 379 -2.77 27.04 -42.90
N ASP A 380 -1.56 27.15 -43.44
CA ASP A 380 -0.60 28.19 -43.00
C ASP A 380 -1.08 29.62 -43.35
N SER A 381 -2.14 29.76 -44.14
CA SER A 381 -2.77 31.04 -44.47
C SER A 381 -4.19 31.22 -43.91
N ALA A 382 -4.70 30.25 -43.15
CA ALA A 382 -6.08 30.25 -42.63
C ALA A 382 -6.20 30.02 -41.10
N ILE A 383 -5.08 29.72 -40.41
CA ILE A 383 -5.01 29.57 -38.94
C ILE A 383 -4.11 30.67 -38.32
N GLU A 384 -4.17 31.90 -38.85
CA GLU A 384 -3.77 33.12 -38.11
C GLU A 384 -4.99 33.97 -37.77
#